data_AF-A0A852WZF2-F1
#
_entry.id   AF-A0A852WZF2-F1
#
_cell.length_a   1.000
_cell.length_b   1.000
_cell.length_c   1.000
_cell.angle_alpha   90.00
_cell.angle_beta   90.00
_cell.angle_gamma   90.00
#
_symmetry.space_group_name_H-M   'P 1'
#
loop_
_entity.id
_entity.type
_entity.pdbx_description
1 polymer ?
#
loop_
_entity_poly.entity_id
_entity_poly.type
_entity_poly.pdbx_seq_one_letter_code
_entity_poly.pdbx_strand_id
1 'polypeptide(L)'
;MQECQVCHNAFHGERCPYCGTPAAGAGWSTATPPAYPQRSSGGSVGWIFAGILALVLVAAAIAYGVAVVGQDDEQVAGDEATVTVVTETASPPPTAEVPTAAAPPSSASTATVTETTRTVTATEDGTEVVTELPSGSWLVVLESLEKSEHTPAYASQRAGQLSGGYGTVVVDSSTIPGLRPGYWAVSVVGFGSQEAARAACRDMGYDLGGDCYERQVG
;
A
#
# COMPACT_ATOMS: atom_id res chain seq x y z
N MET A 1 11.82 -17.16 -33.64
CA MET A 1 10.82 -17.00 -32.56
C MET A 1 11.55 -17.20 -31.25
N GLN A 2 11.35 -16.30 -30.29
CA GLN A 2 11.98 -16.37 -28.98
C GLN A 2 10.90 -16.60 -27.93
N GLU A 3 11.19 -17.42 -26.92
CA GLU A 3 10.30 -17.67 -25.80
C GLU A 3 10.74 -16.83 -24.60
N CYS A 4 9.82 -16.09 -24.00
CA CYS A 4 10.14 -15.25 -22.87
C CYS A 4 10.43 -16.13 -21.64
N GLN A 5 11.60 -15.95 -21.01
CA GLN A 5 11.97 -16.68 -19.79
C GLN A 5 11.06 -16.34 -18.59
N VAL A 6 10.38 -15.19 -18.61
CA VAL A 6 9.51 -14.75 -17.51
C VAL A 6 8.07 -15.20 -17.69
N CYS A 7 7.53 -15.13 -18.90
CA CYS A 7 6.10 -15.43 -19.15
C CYS A 7 5.85 -16.60 -20.10
N HIS A 8 6.89 -17.27 -20.60
CA HIS A 8 6.85 -18.44 -21.50
C HIS A 8 6.02 -18.27 -22.77
N ASN A 9 5.75 -17.02 -23.17
CA ASN A 9 5.09 -16.72 -24.44
C ASN A 9 6.11 -16.55 -25.56
N ALA A 10 5.76 -17.05 -26.75
CA ALA A 10 6.51 -16.85 -27.98
C ALA A 10 6.31 -15.43 -28.52
N PHE A 11 7.38 -14.75 -28.91
CA PHE A 11 7.31 -13.41 -29.49
C PHE A 11 8.38 -13.16 -30.56
N HIS A 12 8.19 -12.05 -31.29
CA HIS A 12 9.14 -11.49 -32.25
C HIS A 12 9.51 -10.06 -31.80
N GLY A 13 10.81 -9.78 -31.65
CA GLY A 13 11.31 -8.46 -31.25
C GLY A 13 12.44 -8.54 -30.23
N GLU A 14 12.97 -7.38 -29.85
CA GLU A 14 14.04 -7.26 -28.85
C GLU A 14 13.52 -7.32 -27.40
N ARG A 15 12.23 -7.05 -27.20
CA ARG A 15 11.56 -7.08 -25.89
C ARG A 15 10.24 -7.84 -25.98
N CYS A 16 9.92 -8.57 -24.91
CA CYS A 16 8.64 -9.26 -24.79
C CYS A 16 7.50 -8.22 -24.64
N PRO A 17 6.46 -8.24 -25.48
CA PRO A 17 5.35 -7.27 -25.38
C PRO A 17 4.51 -7.45 -24.10
N TYR A 18 4.57 -8.62 -23.48
CA TYR A 18 3.76 -8.92 -22.29
C TYR A 18 4.39 -8.47 -20.97
N CYS A 19 5.72 -8.48 -20.87
CA CYS A 19 6.42 -8.18 -19.62
C CYS A 19 7.62 -7.23 -19.78
N GLY A 20 7.92 -6.77 -21.00
CA GLY A 20 8.98 -5.79 -21.28
C GLY A 20 10.42 -6.29 -21.15
N THR A 21 10.62 -7.57 -20.82
CA THR A 21 11.96 -8.15 -20.65
C THR A 21 12.69 -8.30 -21.99
N PRO A 22 14.00 -8.00 -22.03
CA PRO A 22 14.79 -8.15 -23.25
C PRO A 22 14.94 -9.63 -23.59
N ALA A 23 14.97 -9.93 -24.88
CA ALA A 23 15.10 -11.30 -25.36
C ALA A 23 16.49 -11.87 -25.02
N ALA A 24 16.52 -13.08 -24.45
CA ALA A 24 17.74 -13.76 -24.03
C ALA A 24 18.59 -14.12 -25.26
N GLY A 25 19.54 -13.25 -25.61
CA GLY A 25 20.35 -13.40 -26.82
C GLY A 25 20.64 -12.09 -27.54
N ALA A 26 19.98 -10.98 -27.16
CA ALA A 26 20.47 -9.65 -27.50
C ALA A 26 21.78 -9.43 -26.75
N GLY A 27 22.88 -9.86 -27.37
CA GLY A 27 24.23 -9.71 -26.85
C GLY A 27 24.40 -8.29 -26.37
N TRP A 28 25.03 -8.13 -25.22
CA TRP A 28 25.37 -6.85 -24.64
C TRP A 28 26.38 -6.20 -25.57
N SER A 29 25.88 -5.63 -26.67
CA SER A 29 26.61 -4.64 -27.43
C SER A 29 26.86 -3.56 -26.40
N THR A 30 28.12 -3.41 -26.02
CA THR A 30 28.69 -2.23 -25.39
C THR A 30 28.49 -1.06 -26.35
N ALA A 31 27.23 -0.72 -26.63
CA ALA A 31 26.83 0.53 -27.20
C ALA A 31 27.21 1.54 -26.11
N THR A 32 28.38 2.13 -26.30
CA THR A 32 28.80 3.33 -25.60
C THR A 32 27.56 4.24 -25.56
N PRO A 33 26.99 4.53 -24.38
CA PRO A 33 25.82 5.37 -24.31
C PRO A 33 26.14 6.67 -25.07
N PRO A 34 25.22 7.19 -25.89
CA PRO A 34 25.43 8.50 -26.50
C PRO A 34 25.82 9.44 -25.37
N ALA A 35 26.93 10.16 -25.55
CA ALA A 35 27.42 11.12 -24.59
C ALA A 35 26.30 12.11 -24.31
N TYR A 36 25.54 11.87 -23.25
CA TYR A 36 24.60 12.84 -22.72
C TYR A 36 25.41 14.10 -22.44
N PRO A 37 24.97 15.29 -22.89
CA PRO A 37 25.58 16.51 -22.42
C PRO A 37 25.54 16.46 -20.90
N GLN A 38 26.73 16.39 -20.31
CA GLN A 38 26.95 16.54 -18.88
C GLN A 38 26.40 17.90 -18.50
N ARG A 39 25.11 17.94 -18.15
CA ARG A 39 24.49 19.10 -17.53
C ARG A 39 25.15 19.19 -16.17
N SER A 40 26.13 20.09 -16.06
CA SER A 40 26.81 20.41 -14.83
C SER A 40 25.77 20.88 -13.80
N SER A 41 25.26 19.94 -13.00
CA SER A 41 24.46 20.24 -11.82
C SER A 41 25.43 20.73 -10.75
N GLY A 42 25.81 22.00 -10.88
CA GLY A 42 26.40 22.75 -9.77
C GLY A 42 25.36 22.88 -8.66
N GLY A 43 25.72 22.36 -7.49
CA GLY A 43 25.18 22.78 -6.19
C GLY A 43 23.80 22.22 -5.82
N SER A 44 23.77 21.35 -4.80
CA SER A 44 22.83 21.34 -3.65
C SER A 44 22.68 19.95 -2.99
N VAL A 45 23.73 19.12 -2.92
CA VAL A 45 23.73 17.86 -2.13
C VAL A 45 24.44 18.06 -0.77
N GLY A 46 24.40 19.29 -0.23
CA GLY A 46 25.03 19.65 1.04
C GLY A 46 24.07 19.84 2.22
N TRP A 47 22.76 19.89 2.01
CA TRP A 47 21.80 20.31 3.05
C TRP A 47 21.14 19.16 3.82
N ILE A 48 21.05 17.96 3.24
CA ILE A 48 20.37 16.83 3.92
C ILE A 48 21.27 16.24 5.01
N PHE A 49 22.59 16.21 4.82
CA PHE A 49 23.53 15.71 5.83
C PHE A 49 23.70 16.65 7.04
N ALA A 50 23.43 17.96 6.88
CA ALA A 50 23.49 18.91 7.99
C ALA A 50 22.36 18.71 9.01
N GLY A 51 21.15 18.36 8.55
CA GLY A 51 20.00 18.13 9.43
C GLY A 51 20.14 16.87 10.29
N ILE A 52 20.62 15.77 9.71
CA ILE A 52 20.81 14.50 10.43
C ILE A 52 21.94 14.62 11.46
N LEU A 53 23.05 15.29 11.12
CA LEU A 53 24.16 15.49 12.05
C LEU A 53 23.74 16.37 13.26
N ALA A 54 22.94 17.42 13.04
CA ALA A 54 22.44 18.27 14.12
C ALA A 54 21.50 17.50 15.06
N LEU A 55 20.62 16.64 14.53
CA LEU A 55 19.70 15.85 15.34
C LEU A 55 20.45 14.79 16.17
N VAL A 56 21.48 14.16 15.61
CA VAL A 56 22.35 13.21 16.33
C VAL A 56 23.13 13.92 17.45
N LEU A 57 23.65 15.13 17.23
CA LEU A 57 24.34 15.89 18.26
C LEU A 57 23.40 16.35 19.39
N VAL A 58 22.17 16.74 19.08
CA VAL A 58 21.16 17.10 20.09
C VAL A 58 20.77 15.87 20.91
N ALA A 59 20.53 14.72 20.28
CA ALA A 59 20.22 13.48 21.00
C ALA A 59 21.38 13.03 21.90
N ALA A 60 22.63 13.16 21.43
CA ALA A 60 23.82 12.85 22.22
C ALA A 60 24.00 13.82 23.41
N ALA A 61 23.73 15.12 23.22
CA ALA A 61 23.80 16.12 24.29
C ALA A 61 22.72 15.89 25.37
N ILE A 62 21.50 15.50 24.98
CA ILE A 62 20.42 15.17 25.93
C ILE A 62 20.78 13.90 26.73
N ALA A 63 21.28 12.86 26.07
CA ALA A 63 21.71 11.64 26.74
C ALA A 63 22.89 11.89 27.71
N TYR A 64 23.83 12.75 27.33
CA TYR A 64 24.94 13.14 28.19
C TYR A 64 24.49 14.02 29.38
N GLY A 65 23.52 14.91 29.17
CA GLY A 65 22.95 15.75 30.24
C GLY A 65 22.23 14.93 31.32
N VAL A 66 21.47 13.90 30.93
CA VAL A 66 20.77 13.01 31.89
C VAL A 66 21.75 12.15 32.70
N ALA A 67 22.90 11.78 32.13
CA ALA A 67 23.91 10.98 32.85
C ALA A 67 24.73 11.80 33.86
N VAL A 68 24.86 13.12 33.67
CA VAL A 68 25.68 13.99 34.56
C VAL A 68 24.86 14.61 35.70
N VAL A 69 23.53 14.71 35.57
CA VAL A 69 22.64 15.35 36.58
C VAL A 69 21.99 14.32 37.54
N GLY A 70 22.19 13.02 37.32
CA GLY A 70 21.49 11.96 38.07
C GLY A 70 22.17 11.43 39.35
N GLN A 71 23.17 12.12 39.91
CA GLN A 71 23.87 11.66 41.13
C GLN A 71 23.90 12.71 42.26
N ASP A 72 22.76 13.31 42.58
CA ASP A 72 22.56 13.94 43.89
C ASP A 72 21.31 13.35 44.56
N ASP A 73 21.60 12.78 45.72
CA ASP A 73 20.76 12.04 46.66
C ASP A 73 19.69 12.91 47.36
N GLU A 74 18.90 12.20 48.19
CA GLU A 74 18.20 12.69 49.39
C GLU A 74 16.73 13.16 49.31
N GLN A 75 15.88 12.24 49.79
CA GLN A 75 14.85 12.42 50.83
C GLN A 75 14.29 13.83 51.08
N VAL A 76 13.00 14.00 50.81
CA VAL A 76 12.11 14.80 51.67
C VAL A 76 10.76 14.10 51.83
N ALA A 77 10.38 13.92 53.09
CA ALA A 77 9.13 13.35 53.57
C ALA A 77 7.95 14.34 53.47
N GLY A 78 6.72 13.79 53.56
CA GLY A 78 5.45 14.52 53.67
C GLY A 78 4.58 14.34 52.43
N ASP A 79 3.29 14.06 52.49
CA ASP A 79 2.33 14.10 53.59
C ASP A 79 1.10 13.27 53.17
N GLU A 80 0.32 12.85 54.17
CA GLU A 80 -0.86 12.00 54.07
C GLU A 80 -1.94 12.52 53.10
N ALA A 81 -2.53 11.60 52.31
CA ALA A 81 -3.97 11.64 52.02
C ALA A 81 -4.47 10.23 51.70
N THR A 82 -4.91 9.55 52.75
CA THR A 82 -5.66 8.30 52.69
C THR A 82 -6.99 8.54 51.98
N VAL A 83 -7.14 8.06 50.74
CA VAL A 83 -8.45 7.94 50.08
C VAL A 83 -8.85 6.48 50.08
N THR A 84 -9.73 6.15 51.02
CA THR A 84 -10.44 4.87 51.09
C THR A 84 -11.45 4.81 49.95
N VAL A 85 -11.09 4.17 48.82
CA VAL A 85 -12.10 3.80 47.82
C VAL A 85 -12.63 2.43 48.18
N VAL A 86 -13.89 2.42 48.59
CA VAL A 86 -14.70 1.25 48.91
C VAL A 86 -14.85 0.40 47.65
N THR A 87 -14.29 -0.82 47.68
CA THR A 87 -14.61 -1.88 46.73
C THR A 87 -16.01 -2.39 47.05
N GLU A 88 -17.02 -1.89 46.35
CA GLU A 88 -18.34 -2.51 46.35
C GLU A 88 -18.29 -3.74 45.45
N THR A 89 -18.09 -4.91 46.07
CA THR A 89 -18.28 -6.22 45.45
C THR A 89 -19.75 -6.38 45.11
N ALA A 90 -20.12 -5.96 43.89
CA ALA A 90 -21.44 -6.22 43.33
C ALA A 90 -21.61 -7.72 43.12
N SER A 91 -22.63 -8.25 43.81
CA SER A 91 -23.13 -9.61 43.71
C SER A 91 -23.46 -9.97 42.25
N PRO A 92 -23.09 -11.15 41.75
CA PRO A 92 -23.41 -11.55 40.38
C PRO A 92 -24.94 -11.68 40.21
N PRO A 93 -25.53 -11.09 39.15
CA PRO A 93 -26.93 -11.31 38.84
C PRO A 93 -27.19 -12.79 38.46
N PRO A 94 -28.40 -13.32 38.73
CA PRO A 94 -28.76 -14.69 38.38
C PRO A 94 -28.66 -14.92 36.88
N THR A 95 -27.96 -16.01 36.53
CA THR A 95 -27.87 -16.57 35.17
C THR A 95 -29.27 -16.87 34.64
N ALA A 96 -29.75 -16.02 33.74
CA ALA A 96 -30.88 -16.36 32.87
C ALA A 96 -30.36 -17.27 31.76
N GLU A 97 -30.89 -18.48 31.69
CA GLU A 97 -30.64 -19.41 30.58
C GLU A 97 -31.18 -18.80 29.28
N VAL A 98 -30.28 -18.26 28.47
CA VAL A 98 -30.60 -17.81 27.12
C VAL A 98 -30.84 -19.05 26.26
N PRO A 99 -31.98 -19.17 25.56
CA PRO A 99 -32.21 -20.28 24.66
C PRO A 99 -31.09 -20.33 23.62
N THR A 100 -30.40 -21.46 23.57
CA THR A 100 -29.43 -21.79 22.52
C THR A 100 -30.15 -21.79 21.18
N ALA A 101 -30.14 -20.63 20.53
CA ALA A 101 -30.51 -20.51 19.13
C ALA A 101 -29.51 -21.35 18.32
N ALA A 102 -30.02 -22.37 17.67
CA ALA A 102 -29.26 -23.23 16.77
C ALA A 102 -28.45 -22.35 15.81
N ALA A 103 -27.13 -22.52 15.82
CA ALA A 103 -26.25 -21.85 14.89
C ALA A 103 -26.74 -22.16 13.46
N PRO A 104 -26.96 -21.14 12.60
CA PRO A 104 -27.29 -21.38 11.21
C PRO A 104 -26.13 -22.16 10.56
N PRO A 105 -26.43 -23.08 9.62
CA PRO A 105 -25.39 -23.83 8.92
C PRO A 105 -24.40 -22.84 8.30
N SER A 106 -23.12 -23.08 8.55
CA SER A 106 -22.01 -22.39 7.91
C SER A 106 -22.07 -22.68 6.42
N SER A 107 -22.78 -21.82 5.69
CA SER A 107 -22.77 -21.81 4.24
C SER A 107 -21.37 -21.41 3.82
N ALA A 108 -20.58 -22.38 3.37
CA ALA A 108 -19.34 -22.15 2.67
C ALA A 108 -19.67 -21.31 1.43
N SER A 109 -19.49 -19.99 1.51
CA SER A 109 -19.55 -19.11 0.35
C SER A 109 -18.36 -19.42 -0.53
N THR A 110 -18.59 -20.29 -1.52
CA THR A 110 -17.75 -20.36 -2.70
C THR A 110 -17.81 -18.97 -3.35
N ALA A 111 -16.71 -18.22 -3.29
CA ALA A 111 -16.60 -16.94 -3.96
C ALA A 111 -16.66 -17.16 -5.47
N THR A 112 -17.84 -17.00 -6.06
CA THR A 112 -17.99 -16.94 -7.51
C THR A 112 -17.35 -15.65 -7.98
N VAL A 113 -16.23 -15.77 -8.69
CA VAL A 113 -15.60 -14.65 -9.39
C VAL A 113 -16.47 -14.33 -10.60
N THR A 114 -17.41 -13.40 -10.43
CA THR A 114 -18.19 -12.87 -11.55
C THR A 114 -17.24 -12.05 -12.44
N GLU A 115 -17.12 -12.46 -13.69
CA GLU A 115 -16.36 -11.74 -14.72
C GLU A 115 -16.93 -10.32 -14.85
N THR A 116 -16.22 -9.37 -14.25
CA THR A 116 -16.66 -7.98 -14.14
C THR A 116 -16.10 -7.24 -15.33
N THR A 117 -16.98 -6.84 -16.26
CA THR A 117 -16.60 -6.02 -17.42
C THR A 117 -16.00 -4.70 -16.93
N ARG A 118 -14.78 -4.40 -17.35
CA ARG A 118 -14.10 -3.13 -17.11
C ARG A 118 -13.73 -2.48 -18.43
N THR A 119 -13.74 -1.15 -18.47
CA THR A 119 -13.25 -0.40 -19.63
C THR A 119 -11.84 0.06 -19.36
N VAL A 120 -10.94 -0.21 -20.31
CA VAL A 120 -9.54 0.16 -20.26
C VAL A 120 -9.26 1.16 -21.37
N THR A 121 -8.61 2.27 -21.03
CA THR A 121 -8.10 3.24 -22.00
C THR A 121 -6.60 3.09 -22.09
N ALA A 122 -6.07 2.93 -23.31
CA ALA A 122 -4.65 3.00 -23.55
C ALA A 122 -4.20 4.46 -23.60
N THR A 123 -3.12 4.79 -22.88
CA THR A 123 -2.46 6.09 -22.98
C THR A 123 -1.56 6.15 -24.20
N GLU A 124 -1.09 7.35 -24.57
CA GLU A 124 -0.18 7.55 -25.71
C GLU A 124 1.10 6.71 -25.62
N ASP A 125 1.56 6.43 -24.39
CA ASP A 125 2.73 5.58 -24.12
C ASP A 125 2.39 4.07 -24.11
N GLY A 126 1.18 3.68 -24.50
CA GLY A 126 0.70 2.30 -24.52
C GLY A 126 0.41 1.71 -23.14
N THR A 127 0.31 2.55 -22.10
CA THR A 127 -0.04 2.09 -20.75
C THR A 127 -1.55 1.93 -20.64
N GLU A 128 -2.01 0.77 -20.18
CA GLU A 128 -3.42 0.50 -19.94
C GLU A 128 -3.85 1.07 -18.58
N VAL A 129 -4.90 1.89 -18.59
CA VAL A 129 -5.52 2.44 -17.38
C VAL A 129 -7.01 2.13 -17.37
N VAL A 130 -7.51 1.64 -16.24
CA VAL A 130 -8.94 1.40 -16.05
C VAL A 130 -9.66 2.73 -15.83
N THR A 131 -10.60 3.04 -16.70
CA THR A 131 -11.38 4.29 -16.65
C THR A 131 -12.84 4.07 -16.28
N GLU A 132 -13.34 2.83 -16.34
CA GLU A 132 -14.70 2.50 -15.90
C GLU A 132 -14.72 1.15 -15.15
N LEU A 133 -15.53 1.11 -14.10
CA LEU A 133 -15.82 -0.07 -13.29
C LEU A 133 -17.33 -0.16 -13.04
N PRO A 134 -17.90 -1.37 -12.90
CA PRO A 134 -19.34 -1.51 -12.64
C PRO A 134 -19.75 -0.88 -11.31
N SER A 135 -20.81 -0.08 -11.33
CA SER A 135 -21.40 0.47 -10.12
C SER A 135 -21.87 -0.63 -9.17
N GLY A 136 -21.73 -0.39 -7.87
CA GLY A 136 -21.96 -1.35 -6.80
C GLY A 136 -20.80 -2.32 -6.54
N SER A 137 -19.83 -2.43 -7.46
CA SER A 137 -18.64 -3.27 -7.25
C SER A 137 -17.69 -2.68 -6.20
N TRP A 138 -16.83 -3.53 -5.66
CA TRP A 138 -15.80 -3.17 -4.70
C TRP A 138 -14.40 -3.33 -5.31
N LEU A 139 -13.51 -2.44 -4.92
CA LEU A 139 -12.08 -2.49 -5.21
C LEU A 139 -11.27 -2.25 -3.94
N VAL A 140 -10.04 -2.70 -3.97
CA VAL A 140 -9.02 -2.45 -2.94
C VAL A 140 -8.02 -1.46 -3.50
N VAL A 141 -7.80 -0.35 -2.81
CA VAL A 141 -6.72 0.59 -3.13
C VAL A 141 -5.51 0.27 -2.26
N LEU A 142 -4.38 0.03 -2.91
CA LEU A 142 -3.09 -0.22 -2.27
C LEU A 142 -2.24 1.05 -2.18
N GLU A 143 -2.30 1.87 -3.23
CA GLU A 143 -1.55 3.13 -3.28
C GLU A 143 -2.31 4.15 -4.11
N SER A 144 -2.21 5.43 -3.74
CA SER A 144 -2.82 6.54 -4.47
C SER A 144 -1.74 7.54 -4.85
N LEU A 145 -1.43 7.62 -6.15
CA LEU A 145 -0.37 8.46 -6.69
C LEU A 145 -0.96 9.73 -7.30
N GLU A 146 -0.48 10.91 -6.94
CA GLU A 146 -0.99 12.17 -7.50
C GLU A 146 -0.67 12.30 -8.98
N LYS A 147 -1.68 12.64 -9.79
CA LYS A 147 -1.50 12.81 -11.25
C LYS A 147 -0.59 13.97 -11.62
N SER A 148 -0.51 14.99 -10.76
CA SER A 148 0.39 16.13 -10.94
C SER A 148 1.87 15.77 -10.80
N GLU A 149 2.17 14.69 -10.07
CA GLU A 149 3.54 14.27 -9.76
C GLU A 149 3.95 12.97 -10.47
N HIS A 150 2.97 12.14 -10.83
CA HIS A 150 3.20 10.82 -11.38
C HIS A 150 2.51 10.60 -12.72
N THR A 151 3.22 9.93 -13.63
CA THR A 151 2.69 9.49 -14.92
C THR A 151 1.95 8.15 -14.78
N PRO A 152 1.03 7.82 -15.70
CA PRO A 152 0.38 6.51 -15.72
C PRO A 152 1.39 5.37 -15.87
N ALA A 153 2.48 5.56 -16.63
CA ALA A 153 3.54 4.56 -16.76
C ALA A 153 4.24 4.24 -15.42
N TYR A 154 4.50 5.27 -14.60
CA TYR A 154 5.05 5.08 -13.26
C TYR A 154 4.06 4.32 -12.36
N ALA A 155 2.78 4.69 -12.39
CA ALA A 155 1.74 3.99 -11.63
C ALA A 155 1.64 2.50 -12.03
N SER A 156 1.78 2.18 -13.31
CA SER A 156 1.75 0.79 -13.80
C SER A 156 2.97 -0.01 -13.36
N GLN A 157 4.16 0.61 -13.36
CA GLN A 157 5.34 -0.02 -12.77
C GLN A 157 5.12 -0.31 -11.28
N ARG A 158 4.52 0.64 -10.55
CA ARG A 158 4.21 0.49 -9.13
C ARG A 158 3.19 -0.62 -8.88
N ALA A 159 2.16 -0.72 -9.73
CA ALA A 159 1.21 -1.82 -9.69
C ALA A 159 1.88 -3.19 -9.79
N GLY A 160 2.86 -3.35 -10.70
CA GLY A 160 3.62 -4.59 -10.83
C GLY A 160 4.38 -4.99 -9.55
N GLN A 161 4.91 -4.01 -8.82
CA GLN A 161 5.64 -4.24 -7.56
C GLN A 161 4.71 -4.63 -6.40
N LEU A 162 3.48 -4.12 -6.39
CA LEU A 162 2.50 -4.35 -5.33
C LEU A 162 1.58 -5.55 -5.58
N SER A 163 1.76 -6.26 -6.71
CA SER A 163 0.88 -7.34 -7.14
C SER A 163 0.72 -8.43 -6.09
N GLY A 164 1.79 -8.88 -5.42
CA GLY A 164 1.69 -9.85 -4.32
C GLY A 164 0.98 -11.16 -4.69
N GLY A 165 0.90 -11.51 -5.98
CA GLY A 165 0.11 -12.64 -6.51
C GLY A 165 -1.31 -12.29 -6.96
N TYR A 166 -1.78 -11.08 -6.72
CA TYR A 166 -3.03 -10.52 -7.22
C TYR A 166 -2.83 -9.75 -8.53
N GLY A 167 -3.88 -9.71 -9.35
CA GLY A 167 -3.94 -8.87 -10.53
C GLY A 167 -4.17 -7.41 -10.14
N THR A 168 -3.09 -6.67 -9.88
CA THR A 168 -3.13 -5.23 -9.66
C THR A 168 -3.23 -4.47 -10.97
N VAL A 169 -3.99 -3.38 -10.96
CA VAL A 169 -4.20 -2.50 -12.11
C VAL A 169 -4.14 -1.04 -11.68
N VAL A 170 -3.88 -0.16 -12.66
CA VAL A 170 -4.00 1.29 -12.46
C VAL A 170 -5.41 1.72 -12.81
N VAL A 171 -6.05 2.41 -11.88
CA VAL A 171 -7.38 2.99 -12.02
C VAL A 171 -7.24 4.52 -12.06
N ASP A 172 -7.86 5.14 -13.06
CA ASP A 172 -8.03 6.58 -13.10
C ASP A 172 -9.09 6.98 -12.07
N SER A 173 -8.68 7.54 -10.93
CA SER A 173 -9.62 7.88 -9.86
C SER A 173 -10.54 9.05 -10.21
N SER A 174 -10.21 9.84 -11.24
CA SER A 174 -11.04 10.97 -11.68
C SER A 174 -12.25 10.53 -12.50
N THR A 175 -12.22 9.33 -13.09
CA THR A 175 -13.31 8.81 -13.92
C THR A 175 -14.22 7.84 -13.18
N ILE A 176 -13.82 7.36 -12.00
CA ILE A 176 -14.56 6.40 -11.19
C ILE A 176 -15.29 7.10 -10.02
N PRO A 177 -16.63 7.12 -10.00
CA PRO A 177 -17.40 7.62 -8.87
C PRO A 177 -17.09 6.89 -7.56
N GLY A 178 -17.03 7.63 -6.46
CA GLY A 178 -16.69 7.10 -5.14
C GLY A 178 -15.19 7.09 -4.81
N LEU A 179 -14.32 7.34 -5.80
CA LEU A 179 -12.89 7.55 -5.58
C LEU A 179 -12.53 9.04 -5.46
N ARG A 180 -11.38 9.31 -4.83
CA ARG A 180 -10.83 10.66 -4.71
C ARG A 180 -10.24 11.08 -6.06
N PRO A 181 -10.75 12.13 -6.73
CA PRO A 181 -10.26 12.52 -8.05
C PRO A 181 -8.83 13.07 -7.99
N GLY A 182 -8.12 13.02 -9.12
CA GLY A 182 -6.77 13.56 -9.25
C GLY A 182 -5.64 12.57 -8.96
N TYR A 183 -5.94 11.27 -8.85
CA TYR A 183 -4.97 10.23 -8.53
C TYR A 183 -4.95 9.10 -9.57
N TRP A 184 -3.81 8.44 -9.69
CA TRP A 184 -3.69 7.08 -10.19
C TRP A 184 -3.79 6.14 -9.00
N ALA A 185 -4.89 5.41 -8.89
CA ALA A 185 -5.08 4.42 -7.83
C ALA A 185 -4.51 3.08 -8.30
N VAL A 186 -3.52 2.56 -7.57
CA VAL A 186 -3.04 1.18 -7.75
C VAL A 186 -3.97 0.27 -6.97
N SER A 187 -4.70 -0.60 -7.67
CA SER A 187 -5.84 -1.29 -7.09
C SER A 187 -5.98 -2.74 -7.54
N VAL A 188 -6.66 -3.54 -6.72
CA VAL A 188 -7.22 -4.84 -7.10
C VAL A 188 -8.74 -4.65 -7.25
N VAL A 189 -9.30 -5.08 -8.38
CA VAL A 189 -10.70 -4.80 -8.76
C VAL A 189 -11.50 -6.10 -8.92
N GLY A 190 -12.83 -5.97 -9.00
CA GLY A 190 -13.74 -7.09 -9.30
C GLY A 190 -14.32 -7.80 -8.08
N PHE A 191 -14.30 -7.17 -6.89
CA PHE A 191 -14.92 -7.74 -5.71
C PHE A 191 -16.42 -7.48 -5.71
N GLY A 192 -17.21 -8.52 -5.41
CA GLY A 192 -18.67 -8.42 -5.31
C GLY A 192 -19.17 -7.89 -3.97
N SER A 193 -18.31 -7.80 -2.95
CA SER A 193 -18.67 -7.30 -1.62
C SER A 193 -17.51 -6.63 -0.89
N GLN A 194 -17.85 -5.84 0.14
CA GLN A 194 -16.88 -5.19 1.03
C GLN A 194 -16.00 -6.23 1.75
N GLU A 195 -16.60 -7.32 2.23
CA GLU A 195 -15.92 -8.37 2.98
C GLU A 195 -14.88 -9.09 2.11
N ALA A 196 -15.18 -9.31 0.82
CA ALA A 196 -14.24 -9.92 -0.11
C ALA A 196 -13.04 -9.01 -0.38
N ALA A 197 -13.27 -7.71 -0.59
CA ALA A 197 -12.20 -6.72 -0.73
C ALA A 197 -11.32 -6.65 0.53
N ARG A 198 -11.94 -6.61 1.71
CA ARG A 198 -11.24 -6.63 3.00
C ARG A 198 -10.43 -7.92 3.23
N ALA A 199 -10.97 -9.07 2.82
CA ALA A 199 -10.24 -10.33 2.89
C ALA A 199 -8.97 -10.28 2.03
N ALA A 200 -9.06 -9.75 0.81
CA ALA A 200 -7.91 -9.60 -0.07
C ALA A 200 -6.79 -8.74 0.55
N CYS A 201 -7.10 -7.65 1.26
CA CYS A 201 -6.10 -6.88 1.99
C CYS A 201 -5.32 -7.73 3.01
N ARG A 202 -6.04 -8.54 3.81
CA ARG A 202 -5.41 -9.40 4.82
C ARG A 202 -4.58 -10.51 4.20
N ASP A 203 -5.07 -11.10 3.11
CA ASP A 203 -4.37 -12.17 2.40
C ASP A 203 -3.07 -11.66 1.74
N MET A 204 -3.06 -10.41 1.30
CA MET A 204 -1.84 -9.72 0.85
C MET A 204 -0.89 -9.30 1.98
N GLY A 205 -1.31 -9.43 3.25
CA GLY A 205 -0.52 -9.06 4.41
C GLY A 205 -0.52 -7.56 4.72
N TYR A 206 -1.49 -6.80 4.23
CA TYR A 206 -1.63 -5.37 4.55
C TYR A 206 -2.60 -5.13 5.72
N ASP A 207 -2.31 -4.09 6.49
CA ASP A 207 -3.21 -3.58 7.52
C ASP A 207 -4.40 -2.83 6.91
N LEU A 208 -5.59 -3.07 7.47
CA LEU A 208 -6.82 -2.44 7.00
C LEU A 208 -6.88 -0.97 7.39
N GLY A 209 -7.20 -0.11 6.42
CA GLY A 209 -7.40 1.33 6.63
C GLY A 209 -6.13 2.18 6.62
N GLY A 210 -4.96 1.55 6.43
CA GLY A 210 -3.68 2.23 6.16
C GLY A 210 -3.28 2.02 4.70
N ASP A 211 -2.34 1.11 4.50
CA ASP A 211 -1.75 0.78 3.19
C ASP A 211 -2.68 -0.03 2.27
N CYS A 212 -3.83 -0.46 2.80
CA CYS A 212 -4.85 -1.17 2.04
C CYS A 212 -6.23 -0.78 2.55
N TYR A 213 -7.08 -0.27 1.66
CA TYR A 213 -8.45 0.08 2.02
C TYR A 213 -9.43 -0.22 0.89
N GLU A 214 -10.62 -0.64 1.26
CA GLU A 214 -11.69 -0.95 0.31
C GLU A 214 -12.54 0.27 -0.05
N ARG A 215 -12.99 0.32 -1.30
CA ARG A 215 -13.91 1.34 -1.81
C ARG A 215 -14.98 0.70 -2.68
N GLN A 216 -16.21 1.19 -2.52
CA GLN A 216 -17.30 0.88 -3.41
C GLN A 216 -17.29 1.85 -4.60
N VAL A 217 -17.52 1.33 -5.80
CA VAL A 217 -17.76 2.11 -7.01
C VAL A 217 -19.24 2.48 -7.05
N GLY A 218 -19.59 3.76 -7.12
CA GLY A 218 -21.00 4.17 -7.19
C GLY A 218 -21.29 5.54 -6.63
#